data_AF-A0AAD7BBR0-F1
#
_entry.id   AF-A0AAD7BBR0-F1
#
_cell.length_a   1.000
_cell.length_b   1.000
_cell.length_c   1.000
_cell.angle_alpha   90.00
_cell.angle_beta   90.00
_cell.angle_gamma   90.00
#
_symmetry.space_group_name_H-M   'P 1'
#
loop_
_entity.id
_entity.type
_entity.pdbx_description
1 polymer ?
#
loop_
_entity_poly.entity_id
_entity_poly.type
_entity_poly.pdbx_seq_one_letter_code
_entity_poly.pdbx_strand_id
1 'polypeptide(L)'
;LKDATLFFSRDRPSLADVIPVMDDIDSLFTGYERNKKFHRTVRASVTVAKRTLNRYYSLTDGAEVYRIAMMLHPRHRLAYFKSAGWTDEWIKDAKQILQRRFD
;
A
#
# COMPACT_ATOMS: atom_id res chain seq x y z
N LEU A 1 -9.08 4.77 8.85
CA LEU A 1 -9.97 5.11 7.71
C LEU A 1 -10.20 6.61 7.61
N LYS A 2 -10.80 7.27 8.62
CA LYS A 2 -10.96 8.74 8.63
C LYS A 2 -9.65 9.48 8.27
N ASP A 3 -8.55 9.11 8.92
CA ASP A 3 -7.26 9.78 8.70
C ASP A 3 -6.73 9.58 7.28
N ALA A 4 -6.87 8.37 6.72
CA ALA A 4 -6.53 8.10 5.32
C ALA A 4 -7.39 8.93 4.36
N THR A 5 -8.71 9.01 4.60
CA THR A 5 -9.61 9.83 3.78
C THR A 5 -9.25 11.30 3.84
N LEU A 6 -9.00 11.85 5.03
CA LEU A 6 -8.58 13.24 5.20
C LEU A 6 -7.22 13.49 4.52
N PHE A 7 -6.27 12.56 4.65
CA PHE A 7 -4.97 12.65 4.02
C PHE A 7 -5.07 12.72 2.49
N PHE A 8 -5.96 11.94 1.86
CA PHE A 8 -6.18 11.99 0.42
C PHE A 8 -7.12 13.12 -0.04
N SER A 9 -7.80 13.78 0.89
CA SER A 9 -8.66 14.94 0.60
C SER A 9 -7.92 16.28 0.66
N ARG A 10 -6.63 16.29 1.03
CA ARG A 10 -5.80 17.51 1.02
C ARG A 10 -5.42 17.90 -0.41
N ASP A 11 -4.86 19.11 -0.58
CA ASP A 11 -4.51 19.63 -1.92
C ASP A 11 -3.39 18.85 -2.65
N ARG A 12 -2.56 18.09 -1.93
CA ARG A 12 -1.36 17.44 -2.51
C ARG A 12 -1.07 16.02 -1.98
N PRO A 13 -1.99 15.05 -2.12
CA PRO A 13 -1.62 13.65 -2.04
C PRO A 13 -0.76 13.25 -3.24
N SER A 14 0.23 12.39 -3.03
CA SER A 14 1.05 11.84 -4.11
C SER A 14 0.70 10.37 -4.35
N LEU A 15 0.96 9.92 -5.57
CA LEU A 15 0.79 8.51 -5.92
C LEU A 15 1.70 7.58 -5.09
N ALA A 16 2.85 8.11 -4.64
CA ALA A 16 3.79 7.41 -3.78
C ALA A 16 3.23 7.17 -2.36
N ASP A 17 2.20 7.92 -1.95
CA ASP A 17 1.59 7.77 -0.63
C ASP A 17 0.52 6.66 -0.60
N VAL A 18 0.03 6.21 -1.76
CA VAL A 18 -1.11 5.29 -1.85
C VAL A 18 -0.79 3.93 -1.23
N ILE A 19 0.30 3.30 -1.66
CA ILE A 19 0.70 1.98 -1.17
C ILE A 19 1.02 1.99 0.34
N PRO A 20 1.81 2.96 0.87
CA PRO A 20 2.01 3.07 2.31
C PRO A 20 0.72 3.20 3.13
N VAL A 21 -0.23 4.01 2.67
CA VAL A 21 -1.52 4.13 3.38
C VAL A 21 -2.34 2.85 3.26
N MET A 22 -2.27 2.12 2.14
CA MET A 22 -2.90 0.81 2.02
C MET A 22 -2.28 -0.24 2.97
N ASP A 23 -0.95 -0.24 3.14
CA ASP A 23 -0.24 -1.08 4.11
C ASP A 23 -0.71 -0.79 5.55
N ASP A 24 -0.85 0.49 5.91
CA ASP A 24 -1.35 0.91 7.22
C ASP A 24 -2.79 0.43 7.48
N ILE A 25 -3.67 0.54 6.47
CA ILE A 25 -5.06 0.05 6.57
C ILE A 25 -5.09 -1.47 6.67
N ASP A 26 -4.25 -2.19 5.92
CA ASP A 26 -4.18 -3.65 5.97
C ASP A 26 -3.72 -4.15 7.35
N SER A 27 -2.70 -3.51 7.91
CA SER A 27 -2.21 -3.78 9.26
C SER A 27 -3.31 -3.56 10.32
N LEU A 28 -4.04 -2.44 10.22
CA LEU A 28 -5.17 -2.13 11.09
C LEU A 28 -6.27 -3.20 11.00
N PHE A 29 -6.67 -3.59 9.80
CA PHE A 29 -7.68 -4.62 9.59
C PHE A 29 -7.23 -5.98 10.13
N THR A 30 -5.97 -6.35 9.92
CA THR A 30 -5.38 -7.58 10.48
C THR A 30 -5.45 -7.59 12.00
N GLY A 31 -5.17 -6.44 12.63
CA GLY A 31 -5.30 -6.27 14.08
C GLY A 31 -6.73 -6.51 14.57
N TYR A 32 -7.73 -5.90 13.92
CA TYR A 32 -9.13 -6.07 14.28
C TYR A 32 -9.67 -7.48 14.01
N GLU A 33 -9.29 -8.09 12.88
CA GLU A 33 -9.70 -9.47 12.53
C GLU A 33 -9.20 -10.50 13.56
N ARG A 34 -8.00 -10.31 14.11
CA ARG A 34 -7.39 -11.21 15.09
C ARG A 34 -7.80 -10.92 16.54
N ASN A 35 -8.30 -9.71 16.82
CA ASN A 35 -8.65 -9.31 18.17
C ASN A 35 -9.98 -9.94 18.63
N LYS A 36 -9.87 -10.97 19.48
CA LYS A 36 -11.00 -11.71 20.06
C LYS A 36 -11.89 -10.88 21.00
N LYS A 37 -11.51 -9.65 21.36
CA LYS A 37 -12.37 -8.71 22.09
C LYS A 37 -13.54 -8.21 21.23
N PHE A 38 -13.41 -8.24 19.91
CA PHE A 38 -14.51 -7.87 19.01
C PHE A 38 -15.44 -9.05 18.73
N HIS A 39 -16.73 -8.74 18.57
CA HIS A 39 -17.74 -9.71 18.19
C HIS A 39 -17.41 -10.37 16.84
N ARG A 40 -17.84 -11.63 16.66
CA ARG A 40 -17.60 -12.40 15.42
C ARG A 40 -18.08 -11.65 14.18
N THR A 41 -19.23 -10.98 14.27
CA THR A 41 -19.78 -10.18 13.17
C THR A 41 -18.86 -9.04 12.77
N VAL A 42 -18.32 -8.28 13.74
CA VAL A 42 -17.39 -7.17 13.46
C VAL A 42 -16.13 -7.70 12.77
N ARG A 43 -15.57 -8.80 13.28
CA ARG A 43 -14.40 -9.43 12.68
C ARG A 43 -14.67 -9.90 11.25
N ALA A 44 -15.83 -10.53 11.01
CA ALA A 44 -16.24 -10.95 9.67
C ALA A 44 -16.42 -9.76 8.71
N SER A 45 -17.02 -8.66 9.17
CA SER A 45 -17.14 -7.42 8.38
C SER A 45 -15.77 -6.84 8.02
N VAL A 46 -14.81 -6.87 8.95
CA VAL A 46 -13.42 -6.44 8.69
C VAL A 46 -12.75 -7.36 7.67
N THR A 47 -12.93 -8.69 7.75
CA THR A 47 -12.42 -9.62 6.74
C THR A 47 -12.94 -9.30 5.34
N VAL A 48 -14.22 -8.94 5.21
CA VAL A 48 -14.81 -8.52 3.92
C VAL A 48 -14.19 -7.20 3.44
N ALA A 49 -14.05 -6.21 4.32
CA ALA A 49 -13.41 -4.94 3.98
C ALA A 49 -11.95 -5.12 3.53
N LYS A 50 -11.19 -6.00 4.20
CA LYS A 50 -9.81 -6.36 3.83
C LYS A 50 -9.73 -7.03 2.46
N ARG A 51 -10.69 -7.89 2.10
CA ARG A 51 -10.75 -8.46 0.74
C ARG A 51 -10.94 -7.39 -0.33
N THR A 52 -11.78 -6.39 -0.05
CA THR A 52 -11.95 -5.24 -0.95
C THR A 52 -10.66 -4.43 -1.07
N LEU A 53 -9.98 -4.15 0.06
CA LEU A 53 -8.68 -3.48 0.05
C LEU A 53 -7.66 -4.24 -0.81
N ASN A 54 -7.52 -5.55 -0.59
CA ASN A 54 -6.58 -6.40 -1.31
C ASN A 54 -6.83 -6.40 -2.82
N ARG A 55 -8.09 -6.33 -3.26
CA ARG A 55 -8.43 -6.22 -4.69
C ARG A 55 -7.82 -4.96 -5.30
N TYR A 56 -7.95 -3.82 -4.64
CA TYR A 56 -7.35 -2.57 -5.12
C TYR A 56 -5.83 -2.59 -4.96
N TYR A 57 -5.32 -3.21 -3.91
CA TYR A 57 -3.88 -3.37 -3.69
C TYR A 57 -3.24 -4.09 -4.88
N SER A 58 -3.82 -5.21 -5.32
CA SER A 58 -3.31 -5.95 -6.49
C SER A 58 -3.34 -5.12 -7.78
N LEU A 59 -4.31 -4.21 -7.94
CA LEU A 59 -4.38 -3.32 -9.10
C LEU A 59 -3.31 -2.23 -9.04
N THR A 60 -3.09 -1.62 -7.88
CA THR A 60 -2.02 -0.62 -7.69
C THR A 60 -0.64 -1.24 -7.82
N ASP A 61 -0.50 -2.46 -7.33
CA ASP A 61 0.74 -3.24 -7.41
C ASP A 61 1.07 -3.63 -8.85
N GLY A 62 0.06 -4.03 -9.65
CA GLY A 62 0.21 -4.32 -11.07
C GLY A 62 0.47 -3.09 -11.96
N ALA A 63 0.24 -1.88 -11.47
CA ALA A 63 0.39 -0.64 -12.24
C ALA A 63 1.79 -0.04 -12.06
N GLU A 64 2.56 0.01 -13.15
CA GLU A 64 3.94 0.53 -13.17
C GLU A 64 4.07 1.95 -12.59
N VAL A 65 3.06 2.80 -12.78
CA VAL A 65 3.07 4.21 -12.37
C VAL A 65 3.21 4.35 -10.84
N TYR A 66 2.55 3.50 -10.05
CA TYR A 66 2.65 3.53 -8.59
C TYR A 66 4.05 3.13 -8.13
N ARG A 67 4.64 2.10 -8.78
CA ARG A 67 6.00 1.64 -8.50
C ARG A 67 7.02 2.74 -8.80
N ILE A 68 6.93 3.35 -9.98
CA ILE A 68 7.81 4.45 -10.40
C ILE A 68 7.69 5.64 -9.43
N ALA A 69 6.46 6.03 -9.06
CA ALA A 69 6.23 7.13 -8.13
C ALA A 69 6.89 6.89 -6.76
N MET A 70 6.75 5.67 -6.20
CA MET A 70 7.40 5.32 -4.94
C MET A 70 8.93 5.35 -5.03
N MET A 71 9.50 4.86 -6.14
CA MET A 71 10.96 4.86 -6.35
C MET A 71 11.54 6.27 -6.48
N LEU A 72 10.83 7.16 -7.16
CA LEU A 72 11.22 8.56 -7.32
C LEU A 72 10.99 9.38 -6.05
N HIS A 73 10.20 8.89 -5.10
CA HIS A 73 9.90 9.62 -3.87
C HIS A 73 11.15 9.77 -2.98
N PRO A 74 11.58 11.00 -2.65
CA PRO A 74 12.87 11.27 -2.02
C PRO A 74 13.02 10.64 -0.63
N ARG A 75 11.90 10.43 0.08
CA ARG A 75 11.88 9.82 1.42
C ARG A 75 11.78 8.29 1.41
N HIS A 76 11.14 7.69 0.41
CA HIS A 76 10.88 6.24 0.38
C HIS A 76 12.04 5.51 -0.31
N ARG A 77 12.37 5.92 -1.54
CA ARG A 77 13.39 5.30 -2.42
C ARG A 77 13.44 3.77 -2.21
N LEU A 78 14.63 3.20 -2.04
CA LEU A 78 14.84 1.76 -1.80
C LEU A 78 14.67 1.36 -0.33
N ALA A 79 14.73 2.32 0.59
CA ALA A 79 14.68 2.04 2.03
C ALA A 79 13.29 1.55 2.44
N TYR A 80 12.23 2.16 1.88
CA TYR A 80 10.86 1.76 2.15
C TYR A 80 10.57 0.32 1.76
N PHE A 81 10.94 -0.08 0.54
CA PHE A 81 10.72 -1.45 0.06
C PHE A 81 11.40 -2.49 0.95
N LYS A 82 12.61 -2.20 1.43
CA LYS A 82 13.32 -3.06 2.38
C LYS A 82 12.61 -3.13 3.74
N SER A 83 12.16 -1.99 4.27
CA SER A 83 11.45 -1.97 5.56
C SER A 83 10.05 -2.58 5.49
N ALA A 84 9.39 -2.50 4.33
CA ALA A 84 8.07 -3.07 4.09
C ALA A 84 8.14 -4.58 3.78
N GLY A 85 9.34 -5.18 3.70
CA GLY A 85 9.53 -6.62 3.48
C GLY A 85 9.22 -7.07 2.05
N TRP A 86 9.33 -6.17 1.07
CA TRP A 86 9.15 -6.52 -0.34
C TRP A 86 10.32 -7.38 -0.84
N THR A 87 10.07 -8.30 -1.78
CA THR A 87 11.14 -9.19 -2.27
C THR A 87 12.16 -8.44 -3.12
N ASP A 88 13.39 -8.95 -3.16
CA ASP A 88 14.45 -8.36 -3.97
C ASP A 88 14.13 -8.40 -5.48
N GLU A 89 13.35 -9.39 -5.95
CA GLU A 89 12.86 -9.41 -7.33
C GLU A 89 11.97 -8.20 -7.62
N TRP A 90 11.06 -7.86 -6.71
CA TRP A 90 10.18 -6.71 -6.86
C TRP A 90 10.93 -5.38 -6.96
N ILE A 91 11.97 -5.21 -6.14
CA ILE A 91 12.83 -4.03 -6.19
C ILE A 91 13.60 -3.97 -7.52
N LYS A 92 14.06 -5.12 -8.01
CA LYS A 92 14.76 -5.24 -9.29
C LYS A 92 13.85 -4.92 -10.48
N ASP A 93 12.64 -5.43 -10.50
CA ASP A 93 11.65 -5.19 -11.55
C ASP A 93 11.27 -3.72 -11.62
N ALA A 94 11.02 -3.09 -10.47
CA ALA A 94 10.73 -1.67 -10.40
C ALA A 94 11.89 -0.80 -10.95
N LYS A 95 13.15 -1.16 -10.63
CA LYS A 95 14.34 -0.50 -11.23
C LYS A 95 14.40 -0.67 -12.75
N GLN A 96 14.13 -1.87 -13.25
CA GLN A 96 14.16 -2.14 -14.69
C GLN A 96 13.08 -1.39 -15.46
N ILE A 97 11.88 -1.27 -14.88
CA ILE A 97 10.78 -0.47 -15.44
C ILE A 97 11.20 1.00 -15.51
N LEU A 98 11.81 1.53 -14.43
CA LEU A 98 12.27 2.91 -14.39
C LEU A 98 13.34 3.19 -15.45
N GLN A 99 14.35 2.33 -15.58
CA GLN A 99 15.40 2.45 -16.60
C GLN A 99 14.81 2.40 -18.02
N ARG A 100 14.00 1.38 -18.32
CA ARG A 100 13.34 1.25 -19.64
C ARG A 100 12.48 2.45 -20.04
N ARG A 101 11.95 3.21 -19.07
CA ARG A 101 11.05 4.33 -19.34
C ARG A 101 11.76 5.65 -19.57
N PHE A 102 12.98 5.80 -19.05
CA PHE A 102 13.73 7.06 -19.01
C PHE A 102 15.14 6.98 -19.64
N ASP A 103 15.56 5.82 -20.13
CA ASP A 103 16.64 5.66 -21.11
C ASP A 103 16.12 5.94 -22.54
#